data_AF-A0A1A7XJ52-F1
#
_entry.id   AF-A0A1A7XJ52-F1
#
_cell.length_a   1.000
_cell.length_b   1.000
_cell.length_c   1.000
_cell.angle_alpha   90.00
_cell.angle_beta   90.00
_cell.angle_gamma   90.00
#
_symmetry.space_group_name_H-M   'P 1'
#
loop_
_entity.id
_entity.type
_entity.pdbx_description
1 polymer ?
#
loop_
_entity_poly.entity_id
_entity_poly.type
_entity_poly.pdbx_seq_one_letter_code
_entity_poly.pdbx_strand_id
1 'polypeptide(L)'
;LFILAVCLKLHRPLDPLSLHSYSQVPWIPLDPLDPDLEQYPQYRWAQPLQCSVKAGEMLYLPSLWFHHVQQSHGCIAVNFWYDMEYDIKYNYFQLLESLCEETRSPRLGGKVQERLEQSTENKSYKSASE
;
A
#
# COMPACT_ATOMS: atom_id res chain seq x y z
N LEU A 1 13.35 -4.86 -17.17
CA LEU A 1 11.89 -4.90 -17.24
C LEU A 1 11.27 -4.09 -16.13
N PHE A 2 11.12 -2.80 -16.42
CA PHE A 2 10.09 -1.96 -15.82
C PHE A 2 8.75 -2.36 -16.47
N ILE A 3 8.20 -3.52 -16.10
CA ILE A 3 6.79 -3.76 -16.36
C ILE A 3 6.08 -2.94 -15.29
N LEU A 4 5.20 -2.03 -15.70
CA LEU A 4 4.41 -1.19 -14.81
C LEU A 4 3.89 -2.02 -13.62
N ALA A 5 4.54 -1.90 -12.47
CA ALA A 5 3.81 -1.95 -11.23
C ALA A 5 2.85 -0.76 -11.30
N VAL A 6 1.57 -1.03 -11.10
CA VAL A 6 0.51 -0.03 -10.92
C VAL A 6 1.13 1.19 -10.25
N CYS A 7 1.44 2.19 -11.08
CA CYS A 7 2.31 3.33 -10.85
C CYS A 7 3.29 3.24 -9.62
N LEU A 8 4.48 2.67 -9.89
CA LEU A 8 5.87 2.72 -9.30
C LEU A 8 6.95 3.72 -9.90
N LYS A 9 6.64 4.85 -10.57
CA LYS A 9 7.49 6.09 -10.72
C LYS A 9 8.00 6.85 -9.46
N LEU A 10 9.31 6.76 -9.23
CA LEU A 10 10.14 7.60 -8.34
C LEU A 10 9.92 9.13 -8.50
N HIS A 11 9.98 9.84 -7.37
CA HIS A 11 10.05 11.30 -7.26
C HIS A 11 11.18 11.85 -8.15
N ARG A 12 10.86 12.69 -9.14
CA ARG A 12 11.85 13.50 -9.86
C ARG A 12 12.00 14.82 -9.08
N PRO A 13 13.21 15.31 -8.76
CA PRO A 13 13.37 16.58 -8.06
C PRO A 13 12.75 17.72 -8.88
N LEU A 14 12.02 18.59 -8.18
CA LEU A 14 11.24 19.69 -8.72
C LEU A 14 12.12 20.63 -9.56
N ASP A 15 11.67 20.91 -10.78
CA ASP A 15 12.16 22.03 -11.59
C ASP A 15 11.54 23.32 -11.00
N PRO A 16 12.31 24.29 -10.48
CA PRO A 16 11.78 25.40 -9.68
C PRO A 16 10.95 26.45 -10.48
N LEU A 17 10.64 26.20 -11.76
CA LEU A 17 9.92 27.13 -12.63
C LEU A 17 8.55 26.62 -13.14
N SER A 18 8.03 25.48 -12.66
CA SER A 18 6.70 25.02 -13.09
C SER A 18 5.57 25.69 -12.28
N LEU A 19 5.10 26.84 -12.77
CA LEU A 19 3.94 27.61 -12.28
C LEU A 19 2.57 26.94 -12.60
N HIS A 20 2.51 25.61 -12.52
CA HIS A 20 1.27 24.85 -12.77
C HIS A 20 0.94 24.04 -11.53
N SER A 21 -0.26 24.26 -10.98
CA SER A 21 -0.86 23.47 -9.90
C SER A 21 -1.22 22.08 -10.43
N TYR A 22 -0.22 21.25 -10.70
CA TYR A 22 -0.46 19.83 -10.93
C TYR A 22 -0.94 19.22 -9.62
N SER A 23 -2.13 18.62 -9.64
CA SER A 23 -2.58 17.71 -8.59
C SER A 23 -1.51 16.64 -8.38
N GLN A 24 -1.00 16.54 -7.15
CA GLN A 24 -0.03 15.51 -6.77
C GLN A 24 -0.62 14.14 -7.08
N VAL A 25 0.13 13.29 -7.79
CA VAL A 25 -0.29 11.92 -8.07
C VAL A 25 -0.09 11.10 -6.78
N PRO A 26 -1.14 10.44 -6.25
CA PRO A 26 -1.02 9.66 -5.03
C PRO A 26 -0.02 8.52 -5.23
N TRP A 27 0.82 8.30 -4.21
CA TRP A 27 1.95 7.37 -4.28
C TRP A 27 2.20 6.63 -2.98
N ILE A 28 2.76 5.43 -3.06
CA ILE A 28 3.27 4.69 -1.91
C ILE A 28 4.73 5.08 -1.68
N PRO A 29 5.06 5.83 -0.61
CA PRO A 29 6.41 6.32 -0.35
C PRO A 29 7.33 5.27 0.31
N LEU A 30 6.77 4.15 0.78
CA LEU A 30 7.47 3.12 1.54
C LEU A 30 8.23 2.17 0.60
N ASP A 31 9.51 1.91 0.91
CA ASP A 31 10.28 0.82 0.32
C ASP A 31 9.92 -0.50 1.03
N PRO A 32 9.35 -1.50 0.34
CA PRO A 32 9.00 -2.77 0.95
C PRO A 32 10.22 -3.65 1.30
N LEU A 33 11.42 -3.36 0.76
CA LEU A 33 12.64 -4.11 1.07
C LEU A 33 13.38 -3.58 2.29
N ASP A 34 13.24 -2.30 2.58
CA ASP A 34 13.80 -1.63 3.76
C ASP A 34 12.78 -0.61 4.33
N PRO A 35 11.69 -1.08 4.97
CA PRO A 35 10.60 -0.21 5.39
C PRO A 35 10.97 0.64 6.60
N ASP A 36 10.82 1.97 6.48
CA ASP A 36 10.85 2.88 7.62
C ASP A 36 9.60 2.70 8.49
N LEU A 37 9.72 1.85 9.51
CA LEU A 37 8.64 1.56 10.45
C LEU A 37 8.46 2.65 11.52
N GLU A 38 9.38 3.61 11.64
CA GLU A 38 9.17 4.78 12.50
C GLU A 38 8.18 5.73 11.82
N GLN A 39 8.38 5.97 10.51
CA GLN A 39 7.48 6.80 9.72
C GLN A 39 6.16 6.08 9.35
N TYR A 40 6.21 4.77 9.09
CA TYR A 40 5.06 3.96 8.65
C TYR A 40 4.84 2.72 9.53
N PRO A 41 4.53 2.90 10.83
CA PRO A 41 4.46 1.80 11.80
C PRO A 41 3.37 0.77 11.48
N GLN A 42 2.38 1.12 10.67
CA GLN A 42 1.29 0.21 10.30
C GLN A 42 1.74 -0.87 9.30
N TYR A 43 2.84 -0.64 8.56
CA TYR A 43 3.33 -1.60 7.58
C TYR A 43 3.76 -2.93 8.21
N ARG A 44 4.13 -2.93 9.50
CA ARG A 44 4.47 -4.15 10.26
C ARG A 44 3.39 -5.23 10.27
N TRP A 45 2.14 -4.87 9.98
CA TRP A 45 1.01 -5.81 9.91
C TRP A 45 0.78 -6.36 8.51
N ALA A 46 1.41 -5.78 7.48
CA ALA A 46 1.40 -6.35 6.14
C ALA A 46 2.21 -7.66 6.10
N GLN A 47 1.80 -8.58 5.24
CA GLN A 47 2.45 -9.88 5.06
C GLN A 47 2.86 -10.00 3.58
N PRO A 48 4.08 -9.61 3.21
CA PRO A 48 4.51 -9.66 1.82
C PRO A 48 4.66 -11.11 1.35
N LEU A 49 4.23 -11.37 0.13
CA LEU A 49 4.46 -12.64 -0.56
C LEU A 49 5.62 -12.49 -1.53
N GLN A 50 6.63 -13.35 -1.41
CA GLN A 50 7.80 -13.34 -2.28
C GLN A 50 7.82 -14.58 -3.17
N CYS A 51 8.02 -14.37 -4.47
CA CYS A 51 8.22 -15.43 -5.43
C CYS A 51 9.34 -15.06 -6.42
N SER A 52 9.83 -16.06 -7.16
CA SER A 52 10.82 -15.86 -8.22
C SER A 52 10.32 -16.55 -9.48
N VAL A 53 10.18 -15.82 -10.57
CA VAL A 53 9.80 -16.35 -11.88
C VAL A 53 11.06 -16.54 -12.72
N LYS A 54 11.28 -17.77 -13.19
CA LYS A 54 12.43 -18.18 -14.00
C LYS A 54 12.06 -18.24 -15.48
N ALA A 55 13.07 -18.47 -16.32
CA ALA A 55 12.86 -18.61 -17.76
C ALA A 55 11.91 -19.79 -18.05
N GLY A 56 10.88 -19.52 -18.87
CA GLY A 56 9.84 -20.51 -19.21
C GLY A 56 8.69 -20.60 -18.20
N GLU A 57 8.77 -19.92 -17.06
CA GLU A 57 7.68 -19.85 -16.08
C GLU A 57 6.74 -18.67 -16.37
N MET A 58 5.52 -18.77 -15.84
CA MET A 58 4.51 -17.73 -15.91
C MET A 58 3.97 -17.43 -14.51
N LEU A 59 3.90 -16.15 -14.17
CA LEU A 59 3.21 -15.68 -12.97
C LEU A 59 1.87 -15.07 -13.39
N TYR A 60 0.79 -15.61 -12.84
CA TYR A 60 -0.48 -14.90 -12.83
C TYR A 60 -0.46 -13.89 -11.67
N LEU A 61 -0.50 -12.60 -12.01
CA LEU A 61 -0.58 -11.51 -11.04
C LEU A 61 -2.01 -10.95 -11.06
N PRO A 62 -2.82 -11.17 -10.00
CA PRO A 62 -4.21 -10.71 -9.99
C PRO A 62 -4.33 -9.18 -9.99
N SER A 63 -5.47 -8.68 -10.47
CA SER A 63 -5.80 -7.26 -10.45
C SER A 63 -5.82 -6.70 -9.02
N LEU A 64 -5.48 -5.41 -8.87
CA LEU A 64 -5.39 -4.68 -7.60
C LEU A 64 -4.28 -5.13 -6.63
N TRP A 65 -3.42 -6.08 -7.02
CA TRP A 65 -2.29 -6.51 -6.19
C TRP A 65 -1.13 -5.50 -6.23
N PHE A 66 -0.74 -5.03 -5.04
CA PHE A 66 0.53 -4.32 -4.87
C PHE A 66 1.69 -5.28 -5.11
N HIS A 67 2.64 -4.86 -5.95
CA HIS A 67 3.79 -5.70 -6.28
C HIS A 67 5.05 -4.86 -6.50
N HIS A 68 6.16 -5.39 -5.98
CA HIS A 68 7.50 -4.86 -6.17
C HIS A 68 8.31 -5.87 -7.00
N VAL A 69 9.03 -5.40 -8.01
CA VAL A 69 9.73 -6.28 -8.96
C VAL A 69 11.23 -6.00 -8.93
N GLN A 70 12.01 -7.05 -8.67
CA GLN A 70 13.44 -7.09 -8.93
C GLN A 70 13.73 -8.05 -10.07
N GLN A 71 14.83 -7.83 -10.78
CA GLN A 71 15.21 -8.65 -11.92
C GLN A 71 16.71 -8.83 -12.00
N SER A 72 17.15 -9.93 -12.61
CA SER A 72 18.55 -10.16 -12.92
C SER A 72 19.03 -9.25 -14.06
N HIS A 73 20.36 -9.13 -14.17
CA HIS A 73 20.99 -8.42 -15.28
C HIS A 73 20.64 -9.10 -16.62
N GLY A 74 20.27 -8.30 -17.63
CA GLY A 74 19.88 -8.81 -18.95
C GLY A 74 18.54 -9.56 -18.98
N CYS A 75 17.72 -9.46 -17.94
CA CYS A 75 16.41 -10.12 -17.90
C CYS A 75 15.49 -9.63 -19.03
N ILE A 76 14.91 -10.59 -19.76
CA ILE A 76 13.86 -10.39 -20.76
C ILE A 76 12.62 -11.16 -20.29
N ALA A 77 11.47 -10.50 -20.31
CA ALA A 77 10.18 -11.10 -20.01
C ALA A 77 9.08 -10.45 -20.86
N VAL A 78 7.92 -11.10 -20.91
CA VAL A 78 6.74 -10.63 -21.63
C VAL A 78 5.55 -10.73 -20.67
N ASN A 79 4.66 -9.75 -20.71
CA ASN A 79 3.46 -9.68 -19.90
C ASN A 79 2.26 -9.39 -20.80
N PHE A 80 1.10 -9.90 -20.41
CA PHE A 80 -0.18 -9.67 -21.08
C PHE A 80 -1.12 -8.99 -20.10
N TRP A 81 -1.63 -7.82 -20.48
CA TRP A 81 -2.57 -7.06 -19.66
C TRP A 81 -3.96 -7.30 -20.19
N TYR A 82 -4.85 -7.69 -19.29
CA TYR A 82 -6.27 -7.82 -19.53
C TYR A 82 -6.96 -6.88 -18.56
N ASP A 83 -7.99 -6.17 -19.04
CA ASP A 83 -8.81 -5.35 -18.17
C ASP A 83 -9.42 -6.21 -17.06
N MET A 84 -9.43 -5.67 -15.85
CA MET A 84 -10.08 -6.33 -14.74
C MET A 84 -11.60 -6.26 -14.90
N GLU A 85 -12.29 -7.26 -14.36
CA GLU A 85 -13.73 -7.16 -14.16
C GLU A 85 -14.03 -6.21 -12.99
N TYR A 86 -14.82 -5.17 -13.26
CA TYR A 86 -15.25 -4.19 -12.26
C TYR A 86 -16.46 -4.70 -11.48
N ASP A 87 -16.26 -5.78 -10.73
CA ASP A 87 -17.31 -6.42 -9.95
C ASP A 87 -17.29 -5.98 -8.47
N ILE A 88 -17.95 -6.75 -7.60
CA ILE A 88 -18.04 -6.44 -6.17
C ILE A 88 -16.66 -6.30 -5.49
N LYS A 89 -15.61 -6.97 -6.00
CA LYS A 89 -14.25 -6.87 -5.44
C LYS A 89 -13.70 -5.45 -5.59
N TYR A 90 -13.92 -4.84 -6.74
CA TYR A 90 -13.52 -3.46 -7.01
C TYR A 90 -14.26 -2.48 -6.10
N ASN A 91 -15.58 -2.67 -5.92
CA ASN A 91 -16.37 -1.81 -5.04
C ASN A 91 -15.90 -1.87 -3.59
N TYR A 92 -15.57 -3.06 -3.08
CA TYR A 92 -14.99 -3.21 -1.75
C TYR A 92 -13.61 -2.56 -1.64
N PHE A 93 -12.76 -2.69 -2.67
CA PHE A 93 -11.47 -2.03 -2.70
C PHE A 93 -11.60 -0.50 -2.62
N GLN A 94 -12.47 0.11 -3.44
CA GLN A 94 -12.71 1.56 -3.39
C GLN A 94 -13.28 2.02 -2.05
N LEU A 95 -14.17 1.23 -1.44
CA LEU A 95 -14.69 1.51 -0.09
C LEU A 95 -13.57 1.50 0.95
N LEU A 96 -12.70 0.49 0.90
CA LEU A 96 -11.56 0.39 1.81
C LEU A 96 -10.59 1.56 1.64
N GLU A 97 -10.30 1.95 0.41
CA GLU A 97 -9.47 3.12 0.08
C GLU A 97 -10.06 4.40 0.70
N SER A 98 -11.36 4.67 0.45
CA SER A 98 -12.05 5.85 0.99
C SER A 98 -12.09 5.86 2.53
N LEU A 99 -12.34 4.71 3.17
CA LEU A 99 -12.33 4.60 4.64
C LEU A 99 -10.93 4.82 5.23
N CYS A 100 -9.88 4.38 4.53
CA CYS A 100 -8.49 4.60 4.94
C CYS A 100 -8.11 6.09 4.84
N GLU A 101 -8.60 6.81 3.83
CA GLU A 101 -8.39 8.25 3.71
C GLU A 101 -9.10 9.03 4.83
N GLU A 102 -10.35 8.68 5.12
CA GLU A 102 -11.14 9.32 6.18
C GLU A 102 -10.57 9.07 7.58
N THR A 103 -10.11 7.85 7.86
CA THR A 103 -9.48 7.52 9.16
C THR A 103 -8.14 8.22 9.35
N ARG A 104 -7.46 8.61 8.28
CA ARG A 104 -6.22 9.41 8.30
C ARG A 104 -6.50 10.90 8.55
N SER A 105 -7.75 11.35 8.43
CA SER A 105 -8.17 12.72 8.74
C SER A 105 -8.11 13.00 10.25
N PRO A 106 -7.50 14.11 10.70
CA PRO A 106 -7.33 14.43 12.13
C PRO A 106 -8.63 14.46 12.95
N ARG A 107 -9.80 14.60 12.30
CA ARG A 107 -11.11 14.76 12.97
C ARG A 107 -11.62 13.47 13.62
N LEU A 108 -11.27 12.30 13.09
CA LEU A 108 -11.67 11.00 13.65
C LEU A 108 -10.53 10.26 14.37
N GLY A 109 -9.27 10.47 13.98
CA GLY A 109 -8.11 9.84 14.63
C GLY A 109 -8.06 10.06 16.14
N GLY A 110 -8.42 11.26 16.61
CA GLY A 110 -8.50 11.56 18.05
C GLY A 110 -9.58 10.76 18.79
N LYS A 111 -10.73 10.51 18.16
CA LYS A 111 -11.84 9.77 18.79
C LYS A 111 -11.61 8.25 18.82
N VAL A 112 -10.88 7.70 17.84
CA VAL A 112 -10.56 6.27 17.81
C VAL A 112 -9.46 5.94 18.81
N GLN A 113 -8.45 6.81 18.95
CA GLN A 113 -7.39 6.66 19.94
C GLN A 113 -7.95 6.68 21.37
N GLU A 114 -8.83 7.65 21.70
CA GLU A 114 -9.53 7.69 23.00
C GLU A 114 -10.33 6.40 23.28
N ARG A 115 -10.97 5.82 22.26
CA ARG A 115 -11.77 4.60 22.42
C ARG A 115 -10.93 3.34 22.63
N LEU A 116 -9.75 3.27 22.00
CA LEU A 116 -8.81 2.17 22.19
C LEU A 116 -8.14 2.24 23.57
N GLU A 117 -7.75 3.44 24.02
CA GLU A 117 -7.19 3.68 25.36
C GLU A 117 -8.19 3.33 26.47
N GLN A 118 -9.46 3.74 26.32
CA GLN A 118 -10.54 3.35 27.22
C GLN A 118 -10.84 1.84 27.20
N SER A 119 -10.59 1.15 26.07
CA SER A 119 -10.74 -0.30 26.00
C SER A 119 -9.59 -1.05 26.69
N THR A 120 -8.39 -0.48 26.71
CA THR A 120 -7.22 -1.03 27.41
C THR A 120 -7.31 -0.81 28.92
N GLU A 121 -7.81 0.35 29.38
CA GLU A 121 -8.06 0.59 30.80
C GLU A 121 -9.17 -0.29 31.37
N ASN A 122 -10.26 -0.49 30.61
CA ASN A 122 -11.35 -1.38 31.02
C ASN A 122 -10.97 -2.86 31.05
N LYS A 123 -9.95 -3.28 30.28
CA LYS A 123 -9.37 -4.63 30.39
C LYS A 123 -8.47 -4.77 31.62
N SER A 124 -7.69 -3.74 31.96
CA SER A 124 -6.81 -3.73 33.14
C SER A 124 -7.59 -3.80 34.46
N TYR A 125 -8.73 -3.10 34.56
CA TYR A 125 -9.59 -3.16 35.74
C TYR A 125 -10.29 -4.52 35.93
N LYS A 126 -10.58 -5.25 34.85
CA LYS A 126 -11.21 -6.58 34.95
C LYS A 126 -10.26 -7.70 35.32
N SER A 127 -8.95 -7.57 35.06
CA SER A 127 -7.95 -8.57 35.48
C SER A 127 -7.48 -8.41 36.92
N ALA A 128 -7.78 -7.29 37.59
CA ALA A 128 -7.44 -7.05 38.99
C ALA A 128 -8.57 -7.43 39.96
N SER A 129 -9.72 -7.89 39.44
CA SER A 129 -10.92 -8.26 40.20
C SER A 129 -11.28 -9.75 40.13
N GLU A 130 -10.37 -10.60 39.65
CA GLU A 130 -10.46 -12.08 39.69
C GLU A 130 -9.42 -12.67 40.66
#